data_AF-A0A4Z2HB25-F1
#
_entry.id   AF-A0A4Z2HB25-F1
#
_cell.length_a   1.000
_cell.length_b   1.000
_cell.length_c   1.000
_cell.angle_alpha   90.00
_cell.angle_beta   90.00
_cell.angle_gamma   90.00
#
_symmetry.space_group_name_H-M   'P 1'
#
loop_
_entity.id
_entity.type
_entity.pdbx_description
1 polymer ?
#
loop_
_entity_poly.entity_id
_entity_poly.type
_entity_poly.pdbx_seq_one_letter_code
_entity_poly.pdbx_strand_id
1 'polypeptide(L)'
;MDEEQSKAEGRGEMSETELLIMDQFTILIRDLYAFYPLLIRFVDYNRARWLKESNPGAEKLFRMVAEVFIFWAKSHNFKREEQNFVVQNEINNMSFLITDTKCKMSTGIVSDQERKKMKRKADRYTMQTSLIVATLKRLLPVGLNICAPGEQELIALAKNRFTQVGER
;
A
#
# COMPACT_ATOMS: atom_id res chain seq x y z
N MET A 1 16.25 29.26 -38.52
CA MET A 1 17.05 28.10 -38.10
C MET A 1 17.77 28.48 -36.81
N ASP A 2 17.01 28.93 -35.79
CA ASP A 2 17.52 29.38 -34.48
C ASP A 2 16.44 29.26 -33.37
N GLU A 3 15.38 28.47 -33.58
CA GLU A 3 14.34 28.20 -32.56
C GLU A 3 14.29 26.72 -32.15
N GLU A 4 15.21 25.90 -32.67
CA GLU A 4 15.27 24.45 -32.40
C GLU A 4 16.40 24.07 -31.42
N GLN A 5 17.21 25.05 -31.01
CA GLN A 5 18.36 24.84 -30.11
C GLN A 5 18.05 25.16 -28.64
N SER A 6 16.97 25.90 -28.35
CA SER A 6 16.60 26.35 -27.00
C SER A 6 15.73 25.36 -26.20
N LYS A 7 15.55 24.12 -26.70
CA LYS A 7 14.95 23.01 -25.94
C LYS A 7 15.96 22.03 -25.33
N ALA A 8 17.26 22.24 -25.57
CA ALA A 8 18.31 21.37 -25.03
C ALA A 8 18.94 21.87 -23.71
N GLU A 9 18.70 23.12 -23.31
CA GLU A 9 19.33 23.76 -22.13
C GLU A 9 18.48 23.67 -20.85
N GLY A 10 17.67 22.62 -20.71
CA GLY A 10 16.85 22.37 -19.52
C GLY A 10 17.35 21.25 -18.60
N ARG A 11 18.40 20.53 -18.98
CA ARG A 11 19.02 19.52 -18.12
C ARG A 11 20.17 20.18 -17.38
N GLY A 12 19.84 20.91 -16.31
CA GLY A 12 20.84 21.31 -15.33
C GLY A 12 21.61 20.07 -14.89
N GLU A 13 22.94 20.17 -14.93
CA GLU A 13 23.83 19.14 -14.41
C GLU A 13 23.52 18.99 -12.92
N MET A 14 22.91 17.85 -12.55
CA MET A 14 22.52 17.58 -11.18
C MET A 14 23.78 17.49 -10.32
N SER A 15 23.80 18.20 -9.19
CA SER A 15 24.97 18.23 -8.32
C SER A 15 25.32 16.83 -7.81
N GLU A 16 26.60 16.58 -7.53
CA GLU A 16 27.06 15.34 -6.89
C GLU A 16 26.29 15.06 -5.59
N THR A 17 25.96 16.10 -4.83
CA THR A 17 25.14 15.95 -3.60
C THR A 17 23.71 15.51 -3.91
N GLU A 18 23.10 16.04 -4.98
CA GLU A 18 21.75 15.66 -5.39
C GLU A 18 21.71 14.21 -5.88
N LEU A 19 22.74 13.78 -6.62
CA LEU A 19 22.91 12.38 -7.04
C LEU A 19 23.02 11.43 -5.84
N LEU A 20 23.83 11.78 -4.84
CA LEU A 20 23.97 10.99 -3.61
C LEU A 20 22.66 10.88 -2.82
N ILE A 21 21.91 11.98 -2.70
CA ILE A 21 20.59 11.98 -2.06
C ILE A 21 19.64 11.04 -2.81
N MET A 22 19.66 11.08 -4.15
CA MET A 22 18.77 10.26 -4.98
C MET A 22 19.09 8.76 -4.87
N ASP A 23 20.36 8.38 -4.77
CA ASP A 23 20.79 6.99 -4.54
C ASP A 23 20.32 6.47 -3.18
N GLN A 24 20.56 7.23 -2.11
CA GLN A 24 20.08 6.88 -0.77
C GLN A 24 18.56 6.76 -0.72
N PHE A 25 17.85 7.71 -1.35
CA PHE A 25 16.40 7.66 -1.43
C PHE A 25 15.91 6.40 -2.16
N THR A 26 16.57 6.02 -3.26
CA THR A 26 16.22 4.82 -4.03
C THR A 26 16.35 3.54 -3.19
N ILE A 27 17.42 3.42 -2.41
CA ILE A 27 17.62 2.30 -1.48
C ILE A 27 16.50 2.27 -0.44
N LEU A 28 16.21 3.41 0.20
CA LEU A 28 15.16 3.52 1.21
C LEU A 28 13.78 3.12 0.66
N ILE A 29 13.44 3.60 -0.54
CA ILE A 29 12.17 3.26 -1.22
C ILE A 29 12.07 1.77 -1.50
N ARG A 30 13.14 1.17 -2.04
CA ARG A 30 13.19 -0.25 -2.34
C ARG A 30 13.00 -1.08 -1.07
N ASP A 31 13.74 -0.76 -0.02
CA ASP A 31 13.71 -1.52 1.23
C ASP A 31 12.36 -1.35 1.94
N LEU A 32 11.78 -0.15 1.88
CA LEU A 32 10.42 0.11 2.34
C LEU A 32 9.41 -0.82 1.63
N TYR A 33 9.36 -0.82 0.30
CA TYR A 33 8.37 -1.63 -0.42
C TYR A 33 8.64 -3.14 -0.34
N ALA A 34 9.89 -3.56 -0.20
CA ALA A 34 10.25 -4.96 0.05
C ALA A 34 9.76 -5.45 1.43
N PHE A 35 9.65 -4.55 2.41
CA PHE A 35 9.15 -4.88 3.74
C PHE A 35 7.63 -5.12 3.77
N TYR A 36 6.84 -4.39 2.98
CA TYR A 36 5.38 -4.46 3.05
C TYR A 36 4.78 -5.86 2.80
N PRO A 37 5.22 -6.66 1.81
CA PRO A 37 4.74 -8.03 1.65
C PRO A 37 4.93 -8.91 2.90
N LEU A 38 6.06 -8.77 3.60
CA LEU A 38 6.34 -9.47 4.85
C LEU A 38 5.43 -8.95 5.97
N LEU A 39 5.27 -7.63 6.03
CA LEU A 39 4.39 -6.98 7.00
C LEU A 39 2.93 -7.41 6.83
N ILE A 40 2.41 -7.49 5.61
CA ILE A 40 1.06 -7.97 5.31
C ILE A 40 0.85 -9.36 5.91
N ARG A 41 1.76 -10.30 5.64
CA ARG A 41 1.71 -11.67 6.17
C ARG A 41 1.76 -11.67 7.71
N PHE A 42 2.61 -10.83 8.29
CA PHE A 42 2.74 -10.71 9.74
C PHE A 42 1.47 -10.17 10.40
N VAL A 43 0.85 -9.14 9.81
CA VAL A 43 -0.41 -8.58 10.30
C VAL A 43 -1.53 -9.61 10.19
N ASP A 44 -1.64 -10.31 9.06
CA ASP A 44 -2.67 -11.34 8.85
C ASP A 44 -2.54 -12.49 9.87
N TYR A 45 -1.31 -12.92 10.17
CA TYR A 45 -1.05 -13.94 11.19
C TYR A 45 -1.49 -13.53 12.59
N ASN A 46 -1.25 -12.27 12.97
CA ASN A 46 -1.53 -11.77 14.32
C ASN A 46 -2.94 -11.18 14.51
N ARG A 47 -3.66 -10.92 13.41
CA ARG A 47 -4.93 -10.18 13.38
C ARG A 47 -5.93 -10.66 14.43
N ALA A 48 -6.23 -11.96 14.46
CA ALA A 48 -7.24 -12.51 15.35
C ALA A 48 -6.92 -12.28 16.85
N ARG A 49 -5.63 -12.25 17.21
CA ARG A 49 -5.19 -11.99 18.58
C ARG A 49 -5.30 -10.51 18.93
N TRP A 50 -4.82 -9.63 18.05
CA TRP A 50 -4.87 -8.17 18.26
C TRP A 50 -6.28 -7.58 18.27
N LEU A 51 -7.27 -8.30 17.72
CA LEU A 51 -8.68 -7.90 17.81
C LEU A 51 -9.36 -8.33 19.12
N LYS A 52 -8.81 -9.34 19.82
CA LYS A 52 -9.34 -9.81 21.11
C LYS A 52 -8.74 -9.06 22.28
N GLU A 53 -7.45 -8.76 22.17
CA GLU A 53 -6.66 -8.17 23.26
C GLU A 53 -5.91 -6.95 22.72
N SER A 54 -5.96 -5.85 23.46
CA SER A 54 -5.16 -4.65 23.14
C SER A 54 -3.67 -5.02 23.16
N ASN A 55 -2.94 -4.51 22.16
CA ASN A 55 -1.53 -4.74 22.01
C ASN A 55 -0.83 -3.41 21.67
N PRO A 56 -0.10 -2.80 22.63
CA PRO A 56 0.57 -1.51 22.40
C PRO A 56 1.56 -1.53 21.23
N GLY A 57 2.18 -2.68 20.96
CA GLY A 57 3.07 -2.86 19.82
C GLY A 57 2.33 -2.81 18.48
N ALA A 58 1.14 -3.41 18.40
CA ALA A 58 0.30 -3.39 17.22
C ALA A 58 -0.30 -1.98 16.98
N GLU A 59 -0.65 -1.28 18.06
CA GLU A 59 -1.10 0.12 18.00
C GLU A 59 0.01 1.05 17.49
N LYS A 60 1.25 0.88 18.00
CA LYS A 60 2.42 1.60 17.49
C LYS A 60 2.68 1.29 16.02
N LEU A 61 2.59 0.02 15.62
CA LEU A 61 2.74 -0.40 14.23
C LEU A 61 1.68 0.24 13.32
N PHE A 62 0.41 0.31 13.75
CA PHE A 62 -0.64 1.03 13.03
C PHE A 62 -0.27 2.50 12.82
N ARG A 63 0.21 3.21 13.86
CA ARG A 63 0.62 4.62 13.74
C ARG A 63 1.76 4.80 12.74
N MET A 64 2.80 3.96 12.80
CA MET A 64 3.93 4.01 11.86
C MET A 64 3.48 3.80 10.40
N VAL A 65 2.60 2.82 10.15
CA VAL A 65 2.05 2.58 8.81
C VAL A 65 1.15 3.73 8.35
N ALA A 66 0.37 4.32 9.27
CA ALA A 66 -0.48 5.48 8.97
C ALA A 66 0.33 6.72 8.58
N GLU A 67 1.47 6.97 9.22
CA GLU A 67 2.39 8.05 8.84
C GLU A 67 2.93 7.86 7.41
N VAL A 68 3.40 6.66 7.08
CA VAL A 68 3.84 6.33 5.71
C VAL A 68 2.70 6.48 4.72
N PHE A 69 1.48 6.08 5.09
CA PHE A 69 0.31 6.28 4.25
C PHE A 69 0.02 7.76 3.98
N ILE A 70 0.22 8.67 4.94
CA ILE A 70 0.02 10.11 4.73
C ILE A 70 1.01 10.63 3.67
N PHE A 71 2.29 10.23 3.76
CA PHE A 71 3.29 10.58 2.75
C PHE A 71 2.92 10.03 1.37
N TRP A 72 2.49 8.76 1.31
CA TRP A 72 1.99 8.12 0.09
C TRP A 72 0.77 8.81 -0.51
N ALA A 73 -0.21 9.15 0.32
CA ALA A 73 -1.46 9.76 -0.10
C ALA A 73 -1.21 11.15 -0.72
N LYS A 74 -0.23 11.90 -0.19
CA LYS A 74 0.11 13.25 -0.68
C LYS A 74 1.06 13.24 -1.88
N SER A 75 1.92 12.23 -2.03
CA SER A 75 2.97 12.21 -3.06
C SER A 75 2.61 11.37 -4.28
N HIS A 76 2.59 11.97 -5.47
CA HIS A 76 2.44 11.22 -6.72
C HIS A 76 3.66 10.35 -7.02
N ASN A 77 4.86 10.83 -6.69
CA ASN A 77 6.10 10.07 -6.87
C ASN A 77 6.09 8.78 -6.05
N PHE A 78 5.62 8.84 -4.80
CA PHE A 78 5.57 7.65 -3.94
C PHE A 78 4.59 6.60 -4.48
N LYS A 79 3.43 7.03 -5.02
CA LYS A 79 2.50 6.11 -5.70
C LYS A 79 3.12 5.48 -6.95
N ARG A 80 3.87 6.26 -7.73
CA ARG A 80 4.58 5.78 -8.92
C ARG A 80 5.67 4.78 -8.55
N GLU A 81 6.47 5.06 -7.53
CA GLU A 81 7.53 4.16 -7.09
C GLU A 81 6.97 2.84 -6.55
N GLU A 82 5.84 2.87 -5.83
CA GLU A 82 5.17 1.63 -5.43
C GLU A 82 4.71 0.81 -6.65
N GLN A 83 4.09 1.47 -7.65
CA GLN A 83 3.66 0.82 -8.88
C GLN A 83 4.86 0.21 -9.62
N ASN A 84 5.96 0.95 -9.75
CA ASN A 84 7.21 0.47 -10.35
C ASN A 84 7.71 -0.78 -9.61
N PHE A 85 7.77 -0.72 -8.27
CA PHE A 85 8.21 -1.83 -7.45
C PHE A 85 7.34 -3.08 -7.64
N VAL A 86 6.02 -2.93 -7.62
CA VAL A 86 5.06 -4.03 -7.83
C VAL A 86 5.23 -4.67 -9.21
N VAL A 87 5.39 -3.86 -10.26
CA VAL A 87 5.53 -4.34 -11.63
C VAL A 87 6.88 -5.03 -11.85
N GLN A 88 7.96 -4.44 -11.35
CA GLN A 88 9.33 -4.96 -11.49
C GLN A 88 9.51 -6.29 -10.75
N ASN A 89 8.92 -6.42 -9.57
CA ASN A 89 9.01 -7.62 -8.73
C ASN A 89 7.87 -8.62 -8.97
N GLU A 90 7.03 -8.39 -9.99
CA GLU A 90 5.90 -9.25 -10.37
C GLU A 90 4.96 -9.63 -9.20
N ILE A 91 4.71 -8.68 -8.30
CA ILE A 91 3.91 -8.93 -7.10
C ILE A 91 2.44 -9.11 -7.49
N ASN A 92 1.84 -10.24 -7.09
CA ASN A 92 0.41 -10.50 -7.28
C ASN A 92 -0.44 -9.76 -6.23
N ASN A 93 -0.57 -8.45 -6.41
CA ASN A 93 -1.30 -7.55 -5.53
C ASN A 93 -2.84 -7.67 -5.62
N MET A 94 -3.37 -8.30 -6.67
CA MET A 94 -4.80 -8.60 -6.78
C MET A 94 -5.29 -9.57 -5.68
N SER A 95 -4.38 -10.41 -5.16
CA SER A 95 -4.68 -11.27 -4.02
C SER A 95 -5.15 -10.50 -2.77
N PHE A 96 -4.80 -9.21 -2.65
CA PHE A 96 -5.23 -8.37 -1.54
C PHE A 96 -6.71 -8.00 -1.57
N LEU A 97 -7.37 -8.12 -2.73
CA LEU A 97 -8.80 -7.81 -2.88
C LEU A 97 -9.70 -8.97 -2.45
N ILE A 98 -9.18 -10.20 -2.37
CA ILE A 98 -9.96 -11.43 -2.17
C ILE A 98 -10.12 -11.78 -0.67
N THR A 99 -9.48 -11.04 0.23
CA THR A 99 -9.32 -11.44 1.65
C THR A 99 -10.59 -11.29 2.52
N ASP A 100 -11.71 -10.78 2.01
CA ASP A 100 -12.96 -10.67 2.78
C ASP A 100 -13.84 -11.94 2.76
N THR A 101 -13.53 -12.94 1.93
CA THR A 101 -14.22 -14.23 1.95
C THR A 101 -13.36 -15.33 2.57
N LYS A 102 -13.84 -15.87 3.69
CA LYS A 102 -13.37 -17.05 4.43
C LYS A 102 -12.88 -18.19 3.52
N CYS A 103 -11.63 -18.12 3.04
CA CYS A 103 -11.02 -19.24 2.31
C CYS A 103 -10.27 -20.14 3.29
N LYS A 104 -10.95 -21.22 3.67
CA LYS A 104 -10.32 -22.46 4.10
C LYS A 104 -9.25 -22.83 3.05
N MET A 105 -8.11 -23.35 3.51
CA MET A 105 -7.05 -23.87 2.65
C MET A 105 -7.61 -24.69 1.48
N SER A 106 -7.32 -24.28 0.26
CA SER A 106 -7.17 -25.21 -0.86
C SER A 106 -5.68 -25.29 -1.15
N THR A 107 -5.09 -26.35 -0.61
CA THR A 107 -3.87 -26.98 -1.09
C THR A 107 -3.93 -27.15 -2.60
N GLY A 108 -2.88 -26.70 -3.29
CA GLY A 108 -2.49 -27.23 -4.61
C GLY A 108 -3.22 -26.63 -5.82
N ILE A 109 -2.39 -26.35 -6.83
CA ILE A 109 -2.77 -26.00 -8.21
C ILE A 109 -3.14 -24.52 -8.40
N VAL A 110 -2.12 -23.66 -8.27
CA VAL A 110 -2.05 -22.46 -9.11
C VAL A 110 -1.87 -22.96 -10.54
N SER A 111 -2.96 -22.99 -11.30
CA SER A 111 -2.97 -23.42 -12.69
C SER A 111 -1.99 -22.58 -13.51
N ASP A 112 -1.04 -23.29 -14.14
CA ASP A 112 0.01 -22.76 -15.01
C ASP A 112 -0.55 -22.04 -16.27
N GLN A 113 -1.87 -22.06 -16.47
CA GLN A 113 -2.55 -21.39 -17.59
C GLN A 113 -2.72 -19.88 -17.44
N GLU A 114 -2.73 -19.31 -16.23
CA GLU A 114 -2.89 -17.85 -16.08
C GLU A 114 -1.62 -17.07 -16.42
N ARG A 115 -0.45 -17.72 -16.38
CA ARG A 115 0.84 -17.09 -16.69
C ARG A 115 0.96 -16.58 -18.13
N LYS A 116 0.15 -17.09 -19.08
CA LYS A 116 0.26 -16.76 -20.52
C LYS A 116 -0.63 -15.61 -21.02
N LYS A 117 -1.58 -15.08 -20.23
CA LYS A 117 -2.45 -13.93 -20.63
C LYS A 117 -2.14 -12.62 -19.90
N MET A 118 -1.11 -12.57 -19.05
CA MET A 118 -0.80 -11.43 -18.17
C MET A 118 0.00 -10.30 -18.84
N LYS A 119 -0.01 -10.18 -20.17
CA LYS A 119 0.85 -9.25 -20.94
C LYS A 119 0.37 -7.79 -20.99
N ARG A 120 -0.66 -7.42 -20.22
CA ARG A 120 -1.01 -6.02 -19.90
C ARG A 120 -0.64 -5.76 -18.44
N LYS A 121 0.65 -5.60 -18.15
CA LYS A 121 1.21 -5.51 -16.78
C LYS A 121 1.01 -4.14 -16.11
N ALA A 122 0.93 -3.06 -16.87
CA ALA A 122 0.80 -1.70 -16.32
C ALA A 122 -0.64 -1.34 -15.90
N ASP A 123 -1.65 -2.01 -16.44
CA ASP A 123 -3.07 -1.64 -16.33
C ASP A 123 -3.79 -2.25 -15.10
N ARG A 124 -3.05 -2.89 -14.20
CA ARG A 124 -3.61 -3.65 -13.06
C ARG A 124 -3.23 -3.11 -11.69
N TYR A 125 -2.39 -2.08 -11.63
CA TYR A 125 -2.16 -1.36 -10.38
C TYR A 125 -3.27 -0.31 -10.19
N THR A 126 -4.05 -0.49 -9.14
CA THR A 126 -5.00 0.51 -8.66
C THR A 126 -4.64 0.89 -7.24
N MET A 127 -5.09 2.07 -6.77
CA MET A 127 -4.91 2.47 -5.37
C MET A 127 -5.46 1.42 -4.39
N GLN A 128 -6.46 0.63 -4.79
CA GLN A 128 -7.02 -0.44 -3.95
C GLN A 128 -6.08 -1.63 -3.78
N THR A 129 -5.16 -1.82 -4.72
CA THR A 129 -4.15 -2.89 -4.72
C THR A 129 -2.76 -2.43 -4.24
N SER A 130 -2.66 -1.21 -3.70
CA SER A 130 -1.44 -0.72 -3.05
C SER A 130 -1.07 -1.59 -1.85
N LEU A 131 0.21 -1.92 -1.71
CA LEU A 131 0.79 -2.59 -0.55
C LEU A 131 0.57 -1.79 0.73
N ILE A 132 0.77 -0.47 0.67
CA ILE A 132 0.55 0.43 1.81
C ILE A 132 -0.92 0.42 2.21
N VAL A 133 -1.83 0.58 1.24
CA VAL A 133 -3.28 0.55 1.49
C VAL A 133 -3.72 -0.82 2.01
N ALA A 134 -3.18 -1.91 1.45
CA ALA A 134 -3.51 -3.28 1.87
C ALA A 134 -3.12 -3.53 3.33
N THR A 135 -1.94 -3.07 3.76
CA THR A 135 -1.50 -3.16 5.16
C THR A 135 -2.34 -2.26 6.06
N LEU A 136 -2.57 -0.99 5.67
CA LEU A 136 -3.33 -0.05 6.48
C LEU A 136 -4.76 -0.55 6.73
N LYS A 137 -5.45 -1.05 5.70
CA LYS A 137 -6.79 -1.65 5.83
C LYS A 137 -6.81 -2.82 6.82
N ARG A 138 -5.76 -3.64 6.84
CA ARG A 138 -5.64 -4.74 7.80
C ARG A 138 -5.40 -4.24 9.22
N LEU A 139 -4.56 -3.22 9.41
CA LEU A 139 -4.32 -2.66 10.73
C LEU A 139 -5.44 -1.75 11.23
N LEU A 140 -6.32 -1.26 10.35
CA LEU A 140 -7.36 -0.29 10.72
C LEU A 140 -8.22 -0.73 11.91
N PRO A 141 -8.77 -1.96 11.99
CA PRO A 141 -9.54 -2.36 13.15
C PRO A 141 -8.73 -2.39 14.45
N VAL A 142 -7.42 -2.65 14.38
CA VAL A 142 -6.52 -2.54 15.54
C VAL A 142 -6.34 -1.07 15.95
N GLY A 143 -6.17 -0.17 14.98
CA GLY A 143 -6.09 1.27 15.23
C GLY A 143 -7.36 1.84 15.85
N LEU A 144 -8.53 1.32 15.47
CA LEU A 144 -9.82 1.74 16.04
C LEU A 144 -10.02 1.28 17.49
N ASN A 145 -9.32 0.25 17.97
CA ASN A 145 -9.36 -0.16 19.38
C ASN A 145 -8.75 0.89 20.32
N ILE A 146 -7.98 1.86 19.79
CA ILE A 146 -7.41 2.97 20.55
C ILE A 146 -8.48 4.02 20.88
N CYS A 147 -9.56 4.10 20.08
CA CYS A 147 -10.62 5.08 20.26
C CYS A 147 -11.43 4.79 21.52
N ALA A 148 -11.78 5.86 22.25
CA ALA A 148 -12.67 5.75 23.40
C ALA A 148 -14.06 5.23 22.98
N PRO A 149 -14.86 4.61 23.87
CA PRO A 149 -16.17 4.05 23.50
C PRO A 149 -17.10 5.04 22.78
N GLY A 150 -17.15 6.30 23.21
CA GLY A 150 -17.94 7.33 22.54
C GLY A 150 -17.45 7.68 21.14
N GLU A 151 -16.14 7.62 20.87
CA GLU A 151 -15.58 7.80 19.53
C GLU A 151 -15.92 6.62 18.62
N GLN A 152 -15.93 5.40 19.16
CA GLN A 152 -16.32 4.20 18.41
C GLN A 152 -17.79 4.26 17.96
N GLU A 153 -18.69 4.76 18.81
CA GLU A 153 -20.09 5.00 18.45
C GLU A 153 -20.23 6.03 17.31
N LEU A 154 -19.49 7.14 17.39
CA LEU A 154 -19.47 8.16 16.33
C LEU A 154 -18.97 7.58 15.00
N ILE A 155 -17.91 6.76 15.03
CA ILE A 155 -17.37 6.10 13.85
C ILE A 155 -18.38 5.11 13.27
N ALA A 156 -19.08 4.34 14.11
CA ALA A 156 -20.14 3.43 13.67
C ALA A 156 -21.29 4.17 12.99
N LEU A 157 -21.74 5.29 13.58
CA LEU A 157 -22.77 6.16 12.99
C LEU A 157 -22.33 6.72 11.64
N ALA A 158 -21.09 7.21 11.54
CA ALA A 158 -20.54 7.73 10.28
C ALA A 158 -20.49 6.64 9.20
N LYS A 159 -20.04 5.44 9.55
CA LYS A 159 -19.99 4.29 8.63
C LYS A 159 -21.38 3.97 8.08
N ASN A 160 -22.39 3.90 8.95
CA ASN A 160 -23.76 3.60 8.57
C ASN A 160 -24.37 4.67 7.66
N ARG A 161 -24.05 5.95 7.86
CA ARG A 161 -24.51 7.04 6.97
C ARG A 161 -23.84 6.97 5.60
N PHE A 162 -22.54 6.70 5.57
CA PHE A 162 -21.79 6.65 4.32
C PHE A 162 -22.25 5.50 3.41
N THR A 163 -22.56 4.34 3.99
CA THR A 163 -23.10 3.20 3.22
C THR A 163 -24.49 3.47 2.67
N GLN A 164 -25.36 4.16 3.43
CA GLN A 164 -26.71 4.53 2.96
C GLN A 164 -26.73 5.56 1.82
N VAL A 165 -25.69 6.41 1.74
CA VAL A 165 -25.56 7.38 0.63
C VAL A 165 -25.06 6.70 -0.65
N GLY A 166 -24.31 5.60 -0.55
CA GLY A 166 -23.84 4.83 -1.72
C GLY A 166 -24.89 3.92 -2.37
N GLU A 167 -26.07 3.77 -1.76
CA GLU A 167 -27.21 2.98 -2.28
C GLU A 167 -28.30 3.84 -2.94
N ARG A 168 -28.10 5.17 -3.03
CA ARG A 168 -28.97 6.11 -3.77
C ARG A 168 -28.27 6.60 -5.04
#